data_AF-A0A3B8Q0T7-F1
#
_entry.id   AF-A0A3B8Q0T7-F1
#
_cell.length_a   1.000
_cell.length_b   1.000
_cell.length_c   1.000
_cell.angle_alpha   90.00
_cell.angle_beta   90.00
_cell.angle_gamma   90.00
#
_symmetry.space_group_name_H-M   'P 1'
#
loop_
_entity.id
_entity.type
_entity.pdbx_description
1 polymer ?
#
loop_
_entity_poly.entity_id
_entity_poly.type
_entity_poly.pdbx_seq_one_letter_code
_entity_poly.pdbx_strand_id
1 'polypeptide(L)'
;MPADRGLLTHELIHALQARLEQADWQIAQLRQSLYGPTSERVAQSELSPEQVLLSLFPAPDPPPATQDILQQATSQPPSPAPPACTPRQPALRELETVTERI
;
A
#
# COMPACT_ATOMS: atom_id res chain seq x y z
N MET A 1 36.77 53.26 15.64
CA MET A 1 36.62 52.20 14.64
C MET A 1 35.36 51.38 14.94
N PRO A 2 34.18 51.70 14.36
CA PRO A 2 32.93 50.97 14.59
C PRO A 2 32.42 50.12 13.40
N ALA A 3 33.08 50.15 12.23
CA ALA A 3 32.57 49.54 10.99
C ALA A 3 32.45 48.00 11.05
N ASP A 4 33.36 47.32 11.76
CA ASP A 4 33.38 45.86 11.84
C ASP A 4 32.17 45.26 12.58
N ARG A 5 31.55 46.02 13.49
CA ARG A 5 30.36 45.53 14.21
C ARG A 5 29.16 45.32 13.29
N GLY A 6 28.98 46.19 12.28
CA GLY A 6 27.87 46.09 11.33
C GLY A 6 27.96 44.85 10.44
N LEU A 7 29.17 44.55 9.96
CA LEU A 7 29.44 43.36 9.15
C LEU A 7 29.19 42.07 9.94
N LEU A 8 29.71 41.99 11.17
CA LEU A 8 29.49 40.82 12.03
C LEU A 8 28.01 40.60 12.36
N THR A 9 27.22 41.66 12.56
CA THR A 9 25.78 41.53 12.79
C THR A 9 25.04 41.03 11.55
N HIS A 10 25.45 41.48 10.36
CA HIS A 10 24.83 41.06 9.11
C HIS A 10 25.07 39.57 8.84
N GLU A 11 26.31 39.11 9.00
CA GLU A 11 26.68 37.69 8.88
C GLU A 11 25.92 36.82 9.89
N LEU A 12 25.77 37.30 11.12
CA LEU A 12 25.05 36.58 12.17
C LEU A 12 23.55 36.47 11.87
N ILE A 13 22.92 37.53 11.33
CA ILE A 13 21.53 37.50 10.89
C ILE A 13 21.36 36.50 9.74
N HIS A 14 22.28 36.50 8.77
CA HIS A 14 22.21 35.60 7.63
C HIS A 14 22.38 34.13 8.04
N ALA A 15 23.28 33.85 8.98
CA ALA A 15 23.47 32.51 9.55
C ALA A 15 22.23 32.04 10.34
N LEU A 16 21.58 32.94 11.09
CA LEU A 16 20.34 32.64 11.79
C LEU A 16 19.18 32.37 10.83
N GLN A 17 19.05 33.15 9.76
CA GLN A 17 18.03 32.93 8.73
C GLN A 17 18.20 31.57 8.05
N ALA A 18 19.42 31.24 7.61
CA ALA A 18 19.69 29.94 7.00
C ALA A 18 19.37 28.77 7.94
N ARG A 19 19.67 28.93 9.24
CA ARG A 19 19.37 27.91 10.24
C ARG A 19 17.87 27.77 10.51
N LEU A 20 17.11 28.85 10.47
CA LEU A 20 15.66 28.83 10.59
C LEU A 20 15.02 28.13 9.40
N GLU A 21 15.41 28.50 8.18
CA GLU A 21 14.91 27.86 6.95
C GLU A 21 15.18 26.35 6.94
N GLN A 22 16.39 25.95 7.37
CA GLN A 22 16.75 24.54 7.51
C GLN A 22 15.87 23.82 8.55
N ALA A 23 15.63 24.45 9.70
CA ALA A 23 14.79 23.88 10.75
C ALA A 23 13.33 23.72 10.27
N ASP A 24 12.78 24.72 9.58
CA ASP A 24 11.43 24.67 9.03
C ASP A 24 11.29 23.56 7.98
N TRP A 25 12.29 23.38 7.12
CA TRP A 25 12.32 22.28 6.17
C TRP A 25 12.33 20.91 6.87
N GLN A 26 13.15 20.73 7.91
CA GLN A 26 13.19 19.49 8.69
C GLN A 26 11.86 19.20 9.38
N ILE A 27 11.22 20.22 9.95
CA ILE A 27 9.90 20.09 10.56
C ILE A 27 8.86 19.67 9.52
N ALA A 28 8.89 20.26 8.33
CA ALA A 28 7.98 19.88 7.24
C ALA A 28 8.18 18.42 6.80
N GLN A 29 9.43 17.96 6.67
CA GLN A 29 9.76 16.57 6.35
C GLN A 29 9.29 15.61 7.45
N LEU A 30 9.53 15.94 8.72
CA LEU A 30 9.07 15.13 9.85
C LEU A 30 7.55 15.05 9.89
N ARG A 31 6.85 16.17 9.67
CA ARG A 31 5.38 16.18 9.57
C ARG A 31 4.88 15.30 8.43
N GLN A 32 5.51 15.34 7.26
CA GLN A 32 5.17 14.45 6.16
C GLN A 32 5.46 12.98 6.49
N SER A 33 6.53 12.67 7.23
CA SER A 33 6.81 11.30 7.64
C SER A 33 5.79 10.77 8.66
N LEU A 34 5.37 11.62 9.61
CA LEU A 34 4.48 11.25 10.71
C LEU A 34 3.00 11.31 10.35
N TYR A 35 2.61 12.14 9.38
CA TYR A 35 1.20 12.37 9.02
C TYR A 35 0.95 12.26 7.51
N GLY A 36 1.95 11.86 6.74
CA GLY A 36 1.80 11.60 5.31
C GLY A 36 1.02 10.31 5.04
N PRO A 37 0.70 10.03 3.77
CA PRO A 37 -0.12 8.90 3.35
C PRO A 37 0.46 7.52 3.72
N THR A 38 1.73 7.45 4.11
CA THR A 38 2.36 6.23 4.64
C THR A 38 2.13 6.02 6.14
N SER A 39 1.70 7.05 6.89
CA SER A 39 1.46 6.99 8.34
C SER A 39 0.13 6.32 8.71
N GLU A 40 -0.85 6.30 7.79
CA GLU A 40 -2.08 5.49 7.94
C GLU A 40 -1.81 3.98 8.04
N ARG A 41 -0.56 3.53 7.84
CA ARG A 41 -0.15 2.15 8.12
C ARG A 41 0.18 1.87 9.58
N VAL A 42 -0.18 2.75 10.52
CA VAL A 42 -0.55 2.26 11.84
C VAL A 42 -1.86 1.51 11.64
N ALA A 43 -1.75 0.24 11.25
CA ALA A 43 -2.86 -0.68 11.24
C ALA A 43 -3.57 -0.51 12.57
N GLN A 44 -4.77 0.08 12.53
CA GLN A 44 -5.58 0.23 13.72
C GLN A 44 -5.64 -1.16 14.34
N SER A 45 -5.07 -1.29 15.54
CA SER A 45 -4.96 -2.54 16.28
C SER A 45 -6.34 -2.95 16.84
N GLU A 46 -7.40 -2.59 16.13
CA GLU A 46 -8.76 -3.03 16.37
C GLU A 46 -9.05 -4.06 15.27
N LEU A 47 -8.50 -5.27 15.48
CA LEU A 47 -8.92 -6.42 14.68
C LEU A 47 -10.45 -6.49 14.77
N SER A 48 -11.12 -6.55 13.62
CA SER A 48 -12.55 -6.82 13.58
C SER A 48 -12.84 -8.10 14.39
N PRO A 49 -13.98 -8.21 15.10
CA PRO A 49 -14.33 -9.42 15.84
C PRO A 49 -14.21 -10.69 14.97
N GLU A 50 -14.48 -10.58 13.68
CA GLU A 50 -14.32 -11.67 12.71
C GLU A 50 -12.85 -12.09 12.53
N GLN A 51 -11.91 -11.14 12.51
CA GLN A 51 -10.47 -11.40 12.42
C GLN A 51 -9.93 -12.02 13.72
N VAL A 52 -10.45 -11.60 14.87
CA VAL A 52 -10.15 -12.22 16.17
C VAL A 52 -10.68 -13.65 16.21
N LEU A 53 -11.88 -13.91 15.69
CA LEU A 53 -12.43 -15.27 15.62
C LEU A 53 -11.62 -16.17 14.67
N LEU A 54 -11.15 -15.64 13.54
CA LEU A 54 -10.36 -16.39 12.58
C LEU A 54 -8.97 -16.79 13.11
N SER A 55 -8.38 -16.00 14.01
CA SER A 55 -7.08 -16.34 14.61
C SER A 55 -7.15 -17.47 15.65
N LEU A 56 -8.35 -17.82 16.13
CA LEU A 56 -8.57 -18.96 17.01
C LEU A 56 -8.49 -20.31 16.28
N PHE A 57 -8.61 -20.30 14.95
CA PHE A 57 -8.50 -21.51 14.16
C PHE A 57 -7.05 -21.70 13.69
N PRO A 58 -6.49 -22.92 13.83
CA PRO A 58 -5.17 -23.22 13.27
C PRO A 58 -5.19 -22.98 11.77
N ALA A 59 -4.06 -22.53 11.22
CA ALA A 59 -3.92 -22.33 9.77
C ALA A 59 -4.33 -23.63 9.06
N PRO A 60 -5.20 -23.56 8.04
CA PRO A 60 -5.62 -24.75 7.33
C PRO A 60 -4.38 -25.43 6.75
N ASP A 61 -4.31 -26.76 6.93
CA ASP A 61 -3.24 -27.56 6.36
C ASP A 61 -3.14 -27.27 4.85
N PRO A 62 -1.92 -27.23 4.30
CA PRO A 62 -1.74 -27.02 2.87
C PRO A 62 -2.59 -28.07 2.13
N PRO A 63 -3.38 -27.64 1.12
CA PRO A 63 -4.20 -28.59 0.38
C PRO A 63 -3.29 -29.69 -0.17
N PRO A 64 -3.70 -30.98 -0.11
CA PRO A 64 -2.94 -32.04 -0.73
C PRO A 64 -2.69 -31.65 -2.19
N ALA A 65 -1.44 -31.80 -2.63
CA ALA A 65 -1.05 -31.43 -3.97
C ALA A 65 -2.04 -32.05 -4.96
N THR A 66 -2.75 -31.22 -5.71
CA THR A 66 -3.71 -31.61 -6.76
C THR A 66 -3.07 -32.38 -7.92
N GLN A 67 -1.80 -32.77 -7.79
CA GLN A 67 -1.02 -33.53 -8.76
C GLN A 67 -1.47 -35.00 -8.86
N ASP A 68 -2.13 -35.55 -7.84
CA ASP A 68 -2.59 -36.95 -7.85
C ASP A 68 -3.98 -37.18 -8.48
N ILE A 69 -4.67 -36.13 -8.93
CA ILE A 69 -6.02 -36.28 -9.52
C ILE A 69 -5.99 -36.38 -11.06
N LEU A 70 -4.83 -36.19 -11.71
CA LEU A 70 -4.68 -36.28 -13.16
C LEU A 70 -4.08 -37.61 -13.68
N GLN A 71 -4.01 -38.66 -12.86
CA GLN A 71 -3.48 -39.96 -13.30
C GLN A 71 -4.51 -41.09 -13.15
N GLN A 72 -5.66 -41.02 -13.83
CA GLN A 72 -6.40 -42.21 -14.26
C GLN A 72 -7.52 -41.86 -15.25
N ALA A 73 -7.15 -41.59 -16.51
CA ALA A 73 -8.10 -41.61 -17.62
C ALA A 73 -7.39 -41.90 -18.95
N THR A 74 -6.93 -43.13 -19.12
CA THR A 74 -6.62 -43.74 -20.42
C THR A 74 -6.94 -45.22 -20.23
N SER A 75 -8.11 -45.76 -20.63
CA SER A 75 -8.49 -45.98 -22.03
C SER A 75 -9.95 -46.46 -22.11
N GLN A 76 -10.89 -45.68 -22.67
CA GLN A 76 -12.11 -46.21 -23.34
C GLN A 76 -12.84 -45.11 -24.15
N PRO A 77 -13.29 -45.35 -25.40
CA PRO A 77 -14.04 -44.37 -26.21
C PRO A 77 -15.57 -44.64 -26.17
N PRO A 78 -16.44 -43.89 -26.87
CA PRO A 78 -16.85 -42.50 -26.66
C PRO A 78 -18.38 -42.37 -26.41
N SER A 79 -18.85 -41.55 -25.45
CA SER A 79 -20.25 -41.06 -25.42
C SER A 79 -20.48 -39.94 -24.38
N PRO A 80 -21.56 -39.16 -24.51
CA PRO A 80 -21.54 -37.72 -24.73
C PRO A 80 -21.25 -36.90 -23.45
N ALA A 81 -20.53 -35.80 -23.63
CA ALA A 81 -20.16 -34.87 -22.58
C ALA A 81 -21.40 -34.22 -21.91
N PRO A 82 -21.47 -34.11 -20.57
CA PRO A 82 -22.18 -33.02 -19.92
C PRO A 82 -21.28 -31.77 -19.85
N PRO A 83 -21.85 -30.55 -19.87
CA PRO A 83 -21.12 -29.34 -20.20
C PRO A 83 -20.06 -28.99 -19.15
N ALA A 84 -18.86 -28.69 -19.62
CA ALA A 84 -17.79 -28.12 -18.82
C ALA A 84 -18.30 -26.84 -18.14
N CYS A 85 -18.17 -26.77 -16.81
CA CYS A 85 -18.43 -25.53 -16.06
C CYS A 85 -17.55 -24.42 -16.65
N THR A 86 -18.18 -23.46 -17.29
CA THR A 86 -17.52 -22.27 -17.81
C THR A 86 -16.89 -21.48 -16.67
N PRO A 87 -15.60 -21.09 -16.77
CA PRO A 87 -15.00 -20.21 -15.78
C PRO A 87 -15.74 -18.86 -15.81
N ARG A 88 -16.17 -18.38 -14.64
CA ARG A 88 -16.78 -17.05 -14.51
C ARG A 88 -15.72 -16.02 -14.88
N GLN A 89 -15.91 -15.36 -16.02
CA GLN A 89 -15.13 -14.18 -16.38
C GLN A 89 -15.60 -12.99 -15.51
N PRO A 90 -14.69 -12.21 -14.90
CA PRO A 90 -15.08 -10.95 -14.31
C PRO A 90 -15.53 -10.01 -15.44
N ALA A 91 -16.75 -9.49 -15.34
CA ALA A 91 -17.26 -8.48 -16.26
C ALA A 91 -16.41 -7.22 -16.14
N LEU A 92 -15.64 -6.89 -17.19
CA LEU A 92 -15.02 -5.58 -17.36
C LEU A 92 -16.13 -4.54 -17.33
N ARG A 93 -16.23 -3.78 -16.24
CA ARG A 93 -17.06 -2.58 -16.21
C ARG A 93 -16.21 -1.44 -16.76
N GLU A 94 -16.57 -0.98 -17.96
CA GLU A 94 -16.01 0.22 -18.57
C GLU A 94 -16.38 1.42 -17.69
N LEU A 95 -15.37 2.03 -17.07
CA LEU A 95 -15.54 3.29 -16.35
C LEU A 95 -15.37 4.41 -17.38
N GLU A 96 -16.49 5.00 -17.81
CA GLU A 96 -16.47 6.22 -18.63
C GLU A 96 -15.96 7.38 -17.76
N THR A 97 -14.68 7.72 -17.90
CA THR A 97 -14.10 8.90 -17.25
C THR A 97 -14.47 10.14 -18.04
N VAL A 98 -15.46 10.91 -17.57
CA VAL A 98 -15.74 12.26 -18.09
C VAL A 98 -14.71 13.22 -17.50
N THR A 99 -13.77 13.68 -18.32
CA THR A 99 -12.91 14.81 -17.95
C THR A 99 -13.56 16.11 -18.41
N GLU A 100 -14.19 16.85 -17.51
CA GLU A 100 -14.47 18.27 -17.74
C GLU A 100 -13.17 19.07 -17.62
N ARG A 101 -12.85 19.84 -18.65
CA ARG A 101 -11.77 20.84 -18.63
C ARG A 101 -12.36 22.16 -18.15
N ILE A 102 -11.78 22.73 -17.09
CA ILE A 102 -11.96 24.13 -16.69
C ILE A 102 -10.96 24.97 -17.49
#